data_AF-A0A1L8FM22-F1
#
_entry.id   AF-A0A1L8FM22-F1
#
_cell.length_a   1.000
_cell.length_b   1.000
_cell.length_c   1.000
_cell.angle_alpha   90.00
_cell.angle_beta   90.00
_cell.angle_gamma   90.00
#
_symmetry.space_group_name_H-M   'P 1'
#
loop_
_entity.id
_entity.type
_entity.pdbx_description
1 polymer ?
#
loop_
_entity_poly.entity_id
_entity_poly.type
_entity_poly.pdbx_seq_one_letter_code
_entity_poly.pdbx_strand_id
1 'polypeptide(L)'
;MDGTQDIEHRRKRYIWAFLALFAGTVLLAGIFTVSKSVPLETKVDFVVAPTQALQLPLQLPRHLRNKRYTLTPGLLKWDHYNLTYRIVSFPRNLINESDTRKGMAQAFQMWSDVSPFHFKEVPADQHSDLEIGFYGINHTDCLESYIHYCFDGTTGELAHAYFPKTGEIHFDDSEYWILGNTWFSWKKGVWLTDLVHVAAHEIGHALGLMHSLNSNALMHINATLTGKKLISQDEIWGIFRLYGCKDKYLVCASWAHKGYCDSRRRLMKKYCPYSCDFCYDFPFPTKQPTPPPPRTKVRLVPEGRNVTLRCGKKITHKKGKVYWYKDKELLEYSYSGYLSLNDDHMSIIANAINEGLYTCIVKKRDQILTTYSWNIRLQM
;
A
#
# COMPACT_ATOMS: atom_id res chain seq x y z
N MET A 1 21.93 45.50 32.15
CA MET A 1 21.84 44.31 33.02
C MET A 1 20.63 43.53 32.51
N ASP A 2 20.74 42.90 31.34
CA ASP A 2 21.39 41.59 31.08
C ASP A 2 20.60 40.47 31.79
N GLY A 3 20.07 39.42 31.14
CA GLY A 3 20.19 38.99 29.76
C GLY A 3 19.22 37.82 29.48
N THR A 4 18.86 37.72 28.20
CA THR A 4 18.24 36.58 27.48
C THR A 4 19.12 35.32 27.49
N GLN A 5 18.52 34.15 27.17
CA GLN A 5 19.07 32.78 27.03
C GLN A 5 18.83 31.92 28.29
N ASP A 6 18.03 30.84 28.26
CA ASP A 6 18.40 29.59 27.59
C ASP A 6 17.13 28.72 27.40
N ILE A 7 16.53 28.81 26.21
CA ILE A 7 15.49 27.93 25.68
C ILE A 7 16.17 27.03 24.64
N GLU A 8 17.20 26.26 25.00
CA GLU A 8 17.73 25.25 24.05
C GLU A 8 18.51 24.07 24.66
N HIS A 9 18.30 23.70 25.93
CA HIS A 9 19.03 22.54 26.49
C HIS A 9 18.22 21.70 27.49
N ARG A 10 17.36 20.81 27.00
CA ARG A 10 16.98 19.56 27.72
C ARG A 10 16.41 18.44 26.84
N ARG A 11 16.81 18.38 25.56
CA ARG A 11 16.71 17.16 24.74
C ARG A 11 18.01 16.37 24.88
N LYS A 12 18.06 15.41 25.81
CA LYS A 12 18.82 14.15 25.79
C LYS A 12 18.96 13.57 27.20
N ARG A 13 18.95 12.23 27.26
CA ARG A 13 19.20 11.31 28.39
C ARG A 13 17.92 10.96 29.16
N TYR A 14 17.42 9.74 28.96
CA TYR A 14 17.53 8.65 29.94
C TYR A 14 17.38 7.31 29.20
N ILE A 15 18.41 6.47 29.31
CA ILE A 15 18.45 5.04 29.02
C ILE A 15 18.72 4.36 30.38
N TRP A 16 18.23 3.12 30.55
CA TRP A 16 18.49 2.12 31.62
C TRP A 16 17.54 2.23 32.83
N ALA A 17 16.95 1.17 33.40
CA ALA A 17 17.18 -0.28 33.35
C ALA A 17 15.96 -1.05 33.93
N PHE A 18 16.17 -2.37 34.13
CA PHE A 18 15.46 -3.38 34.96
C PHE A 18 14.55 -4.36 34.20
N LEU A 19 14.65 -5.69 34.35
CA LEU A 19 15.69 -6.64 34.78
C LEU A 19 15.13 -8.04 34.43
N ALA A 20 15.95 -8.92 33.85
CA ALA A 20 15.60 -10.31 33.58
C ALA A 20 16.03 -11.21 34.76
N LEU A 21 15.20 -12.20 35.11
CA LEU A 21 15.55 -13.35 35.95
C LEU A 21 14.79 -14.58 35.43
N PHE A 22 15.51 -15.54 34.82
CA PHE A 22 15.79 -16.84 35.40
C PHE A 22 16.60 -17.70 34.42
N ALA A 23 17.69 -18.28 34.94
CA ALA A 23 18.55 -19.25 34.27
C ALA A 23 18.18 -20.67 34.73
N GLY A 24 18.40 -21.66 33.87
CA GLY A 24 18.28 -23.08 34.20
C GLY A 24 18.73 -23.98 33.05
N THR A 25 20.01 -24.31 33.04
CA THR A 25 20.73 -25.22 32.13
C THR A 25 20.39 -26.69 32.35
N VAL A 26 20.31 -27.50 31.27
CA VAL A 26 20.87 -28.88 31.23
C VAL A 26 21.35 -29.21 29.81
N LEU A 27 22.63 -29.58 29.72
CA LEU A 27 23.30 -30.19 28.57
C LEU A 27 22.97 -31.68 28.50
N LEU A 28 22.86 -32.26 27.30
CA LEU A 28 23.35 -33.62 27.02
C LEU A 28 23.61 -33.79 25.52
N ALA A 29 24.86 -34.14 25.21
CA ALA A 29 25.35 -34.48 23.89
C ALA A 29 25.02 -35.93 23.54
N GLY A 30 24.72 -36.21 22.27
CA GLY A 30 24.54 -37.55 21.73
C GLY A 30 25.03 -37.61 20.29
N ILE A 31 26.16 -38.27 20.11
CA ILE A 31 26.84 -38.59 18.85
C ILE A 31 26.05 -39.67 18.11
N PHE A 32 25.79 -39.53 16.81
CA PHE A 32 25.76 -40.68 15.88
C PHE A 32 26.15 -40.25 14.46
N THR A 33 26.79 -41.19 13.79
CA THR A 33 27.70 -41.07 12.66
C THR A 33 27.02 -41.13 11.27
N VAL A 34 27.76 -40.59 10.31
CA VAL A 34 27.69 -40.70 8.83
C VAL A 34 27.03 -41.97 8.28
N SER A 35 26.21 -41.81 7.23
CA SER A 35 26.20 -42.73 6.09
C SER A 35 26.01 -41.97 4.76
N LYS A 36 26.89 -42.24 3.80
CA LYS A 36 26.87 -41.81 2.40
C LYS A 36 26.42 -43.00 1.54
N SER A 37 25.59 -42.76 0.53
CA SER A 37 25.46 -43.44 -0.79
C SER A 37 24.01 -43.32 -1.27
N VAL A 38 23.59 -43.22 -2.53
CA VAL A 38 24.13 -43.14 -3.91
C VAL A 38 22.88 -42.73 -4.76
N PRO A 39 23.01 -42.04 -5.91
CA PRO A 39 21.87 -41.51 -6.68
C PRO A 39 21.21 -42.58 -7.55
N LEU A 40 19.91 -42.44 -7.83
CA LEU A 40 19.24 -43.20 -8.89
C LEU A 40 18.51 -42.26 -9.85
N GLU A 41 19.13 -42.11 -11.02
CA GLU A 41 18.64 -41.48 -12.23
C GLU A 41 17.73 -42.48 -12.94
N THR A 42 16.50 -42.10 -13.25
CA THR A 42 15.65 -42.83 -14.21
C THR A 42 15.13 -41.87 -15.26
N LYS A 43 15.77 -41.95 -16.43
CA LYS A 43 15.29 -41.47 -17.72
C LYS A 43 14.05 -42.26 -18.13
N VAL A 44 13.05 -41.55 -18.65
CA VAL A 44 12.05 -42.13 -19.57
C VAL A 44 12.04 -41.27 -20.82
N ASP A 45 12.64 -41.80 -21.88
CA ASP A 45 12.60 -41.26 -23.23
C ASP A 45 11.35 -41.81 -23.94
N PHE A 46 10.50 -40.93 -24.49
CA PHE A 46 9.55 -41.27 -25.55
C PHE A 46 9.92 -40.50 -26.82
N VAL A 47 10.00 -41.23 -27.93
CA VAL A 47 10.48 -40.78 -29.26
C VAL A 47 9.29 -40.63 -30.23
N VAL A 48 9.52 -39.88 -31.32
CA VAL A 48 8.81 -39.83 -32.64
C VAL A 48 7.81 -38.65 -32.75
N ALA A 49 7.77 -37.76 -33.75
CA ALA A 49 8.45 -37.51 -35.05
C ALA A 49 8.20 -36.03 -35.50
N PRO A 50 8.82 -35.54 -36.59
CA PRO A 50 8.94 -34.11 -36.89
C PRO A 50 7.82 -33.59 -37.81
N THR A 51 7.37 -32.36 -37.57
CA THR A 51 6.65 -31.55 -38.58
C THR A 51 7.12 -30.11 -38.52
N GLN A 52 7.69 -29.65 -39.62
CA GLN A 52 8.08 -28.27 -39.87
C GLN A 52 6.83 -27.37 -39.96
N ALA A 53 6.81 -26.26 -39.24
CA ALA A 53 5.95 -25.12 -39.56
C ALA A 53 6.62 -23.81 -39.11
N LEU A 54 7.15 -23.09 -40.10
CA LEU A 54 7.22 -21.62 -40.22
C LEU A 54 7.45 -20.79 -38.94
N GLN A 55 8.69 -20.34 -38.78
CA GLN A 55 9.05 -19.21 -37.92
C GLN A 55 8.63 -17.88 -38.58
N LEU A 56 7.83 -17.09 -37.87
CA LEU A 56 7.92 -15.62 -37.82
C LEU A 56 7.43 -15.16 -36.44
N PRO A 57 8.07 -14.14 -35.83
CA PRO A 57 8.15 -13.98 -34.39
C PRO A 57 6.92 -13.32 -33.78
N LEU A 58 6.49 -13.85 -32.64
CA LEU A 58 5.63 -13.20 -31.65
C LEU A 58 6.18 -11.81 -31.30
N GLN A 59 5.61 -10.77 -31.90
CA GLN A 59 5.72 -9.43 -31.36
C GLN A 59 4.77 -9.30 -30.15
N LEU A 60 5.20 -9.85 -29.01
CA LEU A 60 4.87 -9.21 -27.74
C LEU A 60 5.80 -8.02 -27.59
N PRO A 61 5.28 -6.79 -27.56
CA PRO A 61 5.73 -5.96 -26.47
C PRO A 61 4.68 -4.95 -26.00
N ARG A 62 4.47 -4.93 -24.68
CA ARG A 62 4.57 -3.69 -23.90
C ARG A 62 4.77 -4.08 -22.44
N HIS A 63 6.04 -4.10 -22.03
CA HIS A 63 6.41 -4.14 -20.61
C HIS A 63 5.67 -2.99 -19.91
N LEU A 64 4.69 -3.36 -19.08
CA LEU A 64 3.94 -2.45 -18.24
C LEU A 64 4.91 -1.75 -17.27
N ARG A 65 4.86 -0.42 -17.29
CA ARG A 65 5.67 0.46 -16.46
C ARG A 65 5.04 0.55 -15.06
N ASN A 66 5.86 0.58 -14.01
CA ASN A 66 5.38 0.80 -12.65
C ASN A 66 4.70 2.17 -12.50
N LYS A 67 3.49 2.14 -11.94
CA LYS A 67 2.49 3.21 -11.95
C LYS A 67 2.63 4.04 -10.67
N ARG A 68 2.49 5.35 -10.82
CA ARG A 68 2.63 6.38 -9.78
C ARG A 68 1.35 6.53 -8.93
N TYR A 69 0.68 5.41 -8.63
CA TYR A 69 -0.66 5.40 -8.04
C TYR A 69 -0.89 4.23 -7.10
N THR A 70 -1.80 4.49 -6.18
CA THR A 70 -2.59 3.67 -5.25
C THR A 70 -3.21 2.41 -5.87
N LEU A 71 -2.50 1.59 -6.63
CA LEU A 71 -3.07 0.42 -7.31
C LEU A 71 -2.38 -0.86 -6.86
N THR A 72 -3.16 -1.87 -6.47
CA THR A 72 -2.61 -3.19 -6.18
C THR A 72 -1.95 -3.79 -7.43
N PRO A 73 -0.84 -4.56 -7.29
CA PRO A 73 -0.17 -5.21 -8.42
C PRO A 73 -1.10 -6.09 -9.27
N GLY A 74 -2.14 -6.67 -8.66
CA GLY A 74 -3.18 -7.47 -9.33
C GLY A 74 -4.36 -6.68 -9.88
N LEU A 75 -4.42 -5.35 -9.69
CA LEU A 75 -5.59 -4.51 -10.00
C LEU A 75 -6.88 -5.12 -9.44
N LEU A 76 -6.81 -5.59 -8.19
CA LEU A 76 -7.92 -6.17 -7.46
C LEU A 76 -9.06 -5.17 -7.43
N LYS A 77 -10.20 -5.57 -7.98
CA LYS A 77 -11.33 -4.67 -8.17
C LYS A 77 -12.66 -5.42 -8.13
N TRP A 78 -13.71 -4.67 -7.79
CA TRP A 78 -15.09 -5.11 -7.97
C TRP A 78 -15.46 -5.12 -9.47
N ASP A 79 -16.35 -6.03 -9.84
CA ASP A 79 -16.92 -6.15 -11.18
C ASP A 79 -18.27 -5.43 -11.34
N HIS A 80 -18.77 -4.84 -10.26
CA HIS A 80 -20.00 -4.08 -10.21
C HIS A 80 -19.82 -2.82 -9.36
N TYR A 81 -20.71 -1.84 -9.54
CA TYR A 81 -20.62 -0.53 -8.89
C TYR A 81 -21.60 -0.34 -7.73
N ASN A 82 -22.62 -1.19 -7.63
CA ASN A 82 -23.60 -1.13 -6.55
C ASN A 82 -23.17 -2.07 -5.44
N LEU A 83 -22.29 -1.58 -4.55
CA LEU A 83 -21.77 -2.36 -3.44
C LEU A 83 -22.71 -2.27 -2.24
N THR A 84 -22.92 -3.40 -1.59
CA THR A 84 -23.63 -3.49 -0.32
C THR A 84 -22.63 -3.58 0.83
N TYR A 85 -22.95 -2.98 1.97
CA TYR A 85 -22.14 -3.12 3.18
C TYR A 85 -23.01 -3.44 4.39
N ARG A 86 -22.44 -4.15 5.37
CA ARG A 86 -23.08 -4.38 6.67
C ARG A 86 -22.12 -4.09 7.80
N ILE A 87 -22.65 -3.60 8.93
CA ILE A 87 -21.88 -3.38 10.14
C ILE A 87 -22.15 -4.54 11.10
N VAL A 88 -21.14 -5.36 11.34
CA VAL A 88 -21.19 -6.61 12.11
C VAL A 88 -21.10 -6.33 13.61
N SER A 89 -20.30 -5.34 14.01
CA SER A 89 -20.16 -4.91 15.39
C SER A 89 -19.97 -3.39 15.47
N PHE A 90 -20.17 -2.82 16.64
CA PHE A 90 -20.10 -1.39 16.90
C PHE A 90 -19.08 -1.08 17.99
N PRO A 91 -18.46 0.12 17.96
CA PRO A 91 -17.50 0.51 18.98
C PRO A 91 -18.17 0.63 20.35
N ARG A 92 -17.48 0.21 21.40
CA ARG A 92 -18.05 0.15 22.77
C ARG A 92 -17.73 1.35 23.66
N ASN A 93 -16.86 2.26 23.19
CA ASN A 93 -16.26 3.30 24.05
C ASN A 93 -17.04 4.63 24.12
N LEU A 94 -17.05 5.41 23.04
CA LEU A 94 -17.48 6.83 23.07
C LEU A 94 -18.65 7.18 22.15
N ILE A 95 -18.77 6.50 21.01
CA ILE A 95 -19.86 6.72 20.05
C ILE A 95 -20.84 5.55 20.09
N ASN A 96 -22.12 5.85 19.86
CA ASN A 96 -23.18 4.85 19.77
C ASN A 96 -23.35 4.35 18.32
N GLU A 97 -24.18 3.33 18.11
CA GLU A 97 -24.39 2.76 16.78
C GLU A 97 -24.92 3.76 15.74
N SER A 98 -25.76 4.72 16.16
CA SER A 98 -26.32 5.73 15.26
C SER A 98 -25.23 6.67 14.76
N ASP A 99 -24.33 7.09 15.64
CA ASP A 99 -23.17 7.91 15.27
C ASP A 99 -22.18 7.10 14.42
N THR A 100 -21.94 5.83 14.73
CA THR A 100 -21.12 4.95 13.88
C THR A 100 -21.68 4.84 12.46
N ARG A 101 -22.98 4.55 12.30
CA ARG A 101 -23.64 4.51 10.99
C ARG A 101 -23.52 5.83 10.25
N LYS A 102 -23.69 6.95 10.95
CA LYS A 102 -23.53 8.29 10.38
C LYS A 102 -22.09 8.55 9.91
N GLY A 103 -21.09 8.07 10.65
CA GLY A 103 -19.69 8.17 10.27
C GLY A 103 -19.36 7.33 9.03
N MET A 104 -19.81 6.07 9.01
CA MET A 104 -19.63 5.17 7.87
C MET A 104 -20.30 5.71 6.60
N ALA A 105 -21.54 6.20 6.71
CA ALA A 105 -22.25 6.80 5.59
C ALA A 105 -21.50 8.00 4.99
N GLN A 106 -20.88 8.85 5.83
CA GLN A 106 -20.05 9.96 5.35
C GLN A 106 -18.80 9.47 4.63
N ALA A 107 -18.12 8.45 5.15
CA ALA A 107 -16.94 7.88 4.52
C ALA A 107 -17.25 7.24 3.16
N PHE A 108 -18.36 6.50 3.05
CA PHE A 108 -18.84 5.97 1.76
C PHE A 108 -19.25 7.08 0.79
N GLN A 109 -19.88 8.15 1.29
CA GLN A 109 -20.26 9.29 0.46
C GLN A 109 -19.04 9.91 -0.22
N MET A 110 -17.92 10.07 0.50
CA MET A 110 -16.67 10.62 -0.04
C MET A 110 -16.20 9.87 -1.30
N TRP A 111 -16.33 8.54 -1.32
CA TRP A 111 -15.98 7.72 -2.48
C TRP A 111 -17.05 7.76 -3.59
N SER A 112 -18.33 7.72 -3.23
CA SER A 112 -19.42 7.78 -4.23
C SER A 112 -19.50 9.13 -4.96
N ASP A 113 -19.04 10.21 -4.34
CA ASP A 113 -19.00 11.55 -4.94
C ASP A 113 -18.00 11.65 -6.10
N VAL A 114 -16.95 10.84 -6.06
CA VAL A 114 -15.81 10.90 -7.00
C VAL A 114 -15.69 9.67 -7.87
N SER A 115 -16.65 8.73 -7.81
CA SER A 115 -16.58 7.45 -8.51
C SER A 115 -17.97 7.02 -9.02
N PRO A 116 -18.06 6.00 -9.89
CA PRO A 116 -19.33 5.40 -10.28
C PRO A 116 -20.00 4.56 -9.18
N PHE A 117 -19.35 4.36 -8.02
CA PHE A 117 -19.89 3.51 -6.96
C PHE A 117 -21.13 4.08 -6.29
N HIS A 118 -22.03 3.15 -5.94
CA HIS A 118 -23.17 3.37 -5.08
C HIS A 118 -23.08 2.38 -3.92
N PHE A 119 -23.21 2.89 -2.69
CA PHE A 119 -23.11 2.07 -1.48
C PHE A 119 -24.47 2.00 -0.80
N LYS A 120 -24.83 0.82 -0.30
CA LYS A 120 -26.07 0.61 0.44
C LYS A 120 -25.84 -0.26 1.67
N GLU A 121 -26.21 0.26 2.85
CA GLU A 121 -26.26 -0.55 4.07
C GLU A 121 -27.35 -1.61 3.95
N VAL A 122 -27.03 -2.84 4.32
CA VAL A 122 -27.98 -3.96 4.43
C VAL A 122 -28.07 -4.45 5.88
N PRO A 123 -29.18 -5.11 6.27
CA PRO A 123 -29.33 -5.71 7.59
C PRO A 123 -28.20 -6.70 7.92
N ALA A 124 -27.92 -6.87 9.21
CA ALA A 124 -26.78 -7.66 9.69
C ALA A 124 -26.85 -9.16 9.33
N ASP A 125 -28.05 -9.69 9.11
CA ASP A 125 -28.37 -11.06 8.72
C ASP A 125 -28.27 -11.30 7.20
N GLN A 126 -28.11 -10.24 6.41
CA GLN A 126 -27.96 -10.33 4.96
C GLN A 126 -26.48 -10.34 4.57
N HIS A 127 -26.12 -11.14 3.57
CA HIS A 127 -24.79 -11.08 2.93
C HIS A 127 -24.56 -9.70 2.29
N SER A 128 -23.34 -9.19 2.42
CA SER A 128 -22.89 -7.93 1.81
C SER A 128 -21.53 -8.06 1.15
N ASP A 129 -21.23 -7.18 0.19
CA ASP A 129 -19.91 -7.14 -0.46
C ASP A 129 -18.81 -6.63 0.48
N LEU A 130 -19.16 -5.73 1.41
CA LEU A 130 -18.25 -5.14 2.38
C LEU A 130 -18.71 -5.43 3.81
N GLU A 131 -17.89 -6.11 4.61
CA GLU A 131 -18.20 -6.40 6.01
C GLU A 131 -17.36 -5.52 6.93
N ILE A 132 -18.03 -4.77 7.79
CA ILE A 132 -17.39 -3.79 8.67
C ILE A 132 -17.55 -4.21 10.12
N GLY A 133 -16.46 -4.32 10.87
CA GLY A 133 -16.53 -4.66 12.29
C GLY A 133 -15.51 -3.91 13.14
N PHE A 134 -15.89 -3.70 14.40
CA PHE A 134 -15.03 -3.22 15.48
C PHE A 134 -14.67 -4.40 16.36
N TYR A 135 -13.37 -4.64 16.53
CA TYR A 135 -12.87 -5.82 17.22
C TYR A 135 -11.80 -5.46 18.25
N GLY A 136 -11.67 -6.29 19.29
CA GLY A 136 -10.53 -6.18 20.19
C GLY A 136 -9.26 -6.78 19.57
N ILE A 137 -8.18 -6.76 20.34
CA ILE A 137 -6.84 -7.28 19.98
C ILE A 137 -6.91 -8.58 19.18
N ASN A 138 -7.41 -9.67 19.78
CA ASN A 138 -7.57 -10.95 19.10
C ASN A 138 -8.90 -10.99 18.36
N HIS A 139 -8.86 -11.02 17.03
CA HIS A 139 -10.07 -10.99 16.21
C HIS A 139 -9.95 -11.85 14.95
N THR A 140 -11.08 -12.45 14.56
CA THR A 140 -11.22 -13.36 13.41
C THR A 140 -10.10 -14.42 13.36
N ASP A 141 -9.26 -14.46 12.32
CA ASP A 141 -8.16 -15.42 12.11
C ASP A 141 -6.76 -14.82 12.37
N CYS A 142 -6.67 -13.71 13.12
CA CYS A 142 -5.43 -12.92 13.22
C CYS A 142 -4.24 -13.64 13.88
N LEU A 143 -4.49 -14.73 14.63
CA LEU A 143 -3.43 -15.55 15.24
C LEU A 143 -2.89 -16.63 14.29
N GLU A 144 -3.62 -16.93 13.22
CA GLU A 144 -3.32 -18.02 12.28
C GLU A 144 -2.87 -17.48 10.91
N SER A 145 -3.23 -16.23 10.60
CA SER A 145 -2.90 -15.59 9.33
C SER A 145 -1.64 -14.72 9.43
N TYR A 146 -0.70 -14.93 8.52
CA TYR A 146 0.49 -14.07 8.38
C TYR A 146 0.20 -12.73 7.68
N ILE A 147 -0.96 -12.62 7.04
CA ILE A 147 -1.38 -11.47 6.24
C ILE A 147 -2.41 -10.63 7.00
N HIS A 148 -3.11 -11.25 7.95
CA HIS A 148 -4.08 -10.60 8.84
C HIS A 148 -3.55 -10.66 10.27
N TYR A 149 -3.14 -9.52 10.80
CA TYR A 149 -2.48 -9.43 12.10
C TYR A 149 -3.42 -8.85 13.16
N CYS A 150 -3.17 -9.20 14.41
CA CYS A 150 -4.01 -8.75 15.53
C CYS A 150 -3.72 -7.28 15.86
N PHE A 151 -4.74 -6.56 16.35
CA PHE A 151 -4.57 -5.19 16.81
C PHE A 151 -3.64 -5.11 18.02
N ASP A 152 -3.01 -3.96 18.23
CA ASP A 152 -2.02 -3.71 19.28
C ASP A 152 -2.54 -2.84 20.44
N GLY A 153 -3.82 -2.44 20.38
CA GLY A 153 -4.46 -1.58 21.36
C GLY A 153 -4.29 -0.10 21.04
N THR A 154 -4.53 0.76 22.02
CA THR A 154 -4.61 2.22 21.79
C THR A 154 -3.36 2.83 21.12
N THR A 155 -3.58 3.79 20.22
CA THR A 155 -2.62 4.62 19.47
C THR A 155 -1.74 3.92 18.44
N GLY A 156 -1.84 2.59 18.29
CA GLY A 156 -1.06 1.82 17.34
C GLY A 156 -1.75 1.71 15.99
N GLU A 157 -2.12 0.50 15.60
CA GLU A 157 -2.94 0.25 14.43
C GLU A 157 -4.40 0.61 14.70
N LEU A 158 -4.95 1.49 13.86
CA LEU A 158 -6.31 1.99 14.04
C LEU A 158 -7.35 1.09 13.36
N ALA A 159 -7.00 0.54 12.20
CA ALA A 159 -7.85 -0.28 11.37
C ALA A 159 -7.03 -0.93 10.26
N HIS A 160 -7.59 -1.96 9.63
CA HIS A 160 -7.12 -2.51 8.36
C HIS A 160 -8.28 -2.94 7.47
N ALA A 161 -7.98 -3.17 6.19
CA ALA A 161 -8.96 -3.64 5.23
C ALA A 161 -8.36 -4.61 4.21
N TYR A 162 -9.20 -5.54 3.79
CA TYR A 162 -8.88 -6.47 2.72
C TYR A 162 -9.30 -5.90 1.38
N PHE A 163 -8.44 -6.13 0.39
CA PHE A 163 -8.73 -5.78 -0.99
C PHE A 163 -9.92 -6.58 -1.57
N PRO A 164 -10.53 -6.13 -2.68
CA PRO A 164 -11.50 -6.92 -3.43
C PRO A 164 -10.92 -8.29 -3.82
N LYS A 165 -11.71 -9.37 -3.79
CA LYS A 165 -13.16 -9.45 -3.54
C LYS A 165 -13.54 -9.76 -2.08
N THR A 166 -12.58 -9.75 -1.14
CA THR A 166 -12.85 -10.09 0.26
C THR A 166 -13.65 -8.98 0.94
N GLY A 167 -13.23 -7.71 0.79
CA GLY A 167 -14.06 -6.57 1.17
C GLY A 167 -14.29 -6.37 2.69
N GLU A 168 -13.54 -7.08 3.53
CA GLU A 168 -13.63 -6.92 4.99
C GLU A 168 -12.85 -5.69 5.47
N ILE A 169 -13.42 -4.96 6.42
CA ILE A 169 -12.82 -3.80 7.06
C ILE A 169 -12.94 -3.97 8.58
N HIS A 170 -11.82 -3.97 9.28
CA HIS A 170 -11.79 -4.13 10.72
C HIS A 170 -11.21 -2.87 11.38
N PHE A 171 -11.86 -2.42 12.44
CA PHE A 171 -11.44 -1.28 13.26
C PHE A 171 -11.05 -1.76 14.66
N ASP A 172 -10.00 -1.20 15.25
CA ASP A 172 -9.63 -1.52 16.63
C ASP A 172 -10.62 -0.87 17.61
N ASP A 173 -11.36 -1.68 18.36
CA ASP A 173 -12.33 -1.27 19.38
C ASP A 173 -11.63 -0.79 20.67
N SER A 174 -10.30 -0.94 20.77
CA SER A 174 -9.48 -0.32 21.81
C SER A 174 -9.34 1.19 21.61
N GLU A 175 -9.55 1.67 20.38
CA GLU A 175 -9.44 3.08 20.04
C GLU A 175 -10.63 3.93 20.53
N TYR A 176 -10.35 5.22 20.73
CA TYR A 176 -11.35 6.19 21.13
C TYR A 176 -11.94 6.90 19.91
N TRP A 177 -12.84 6.20 19.23
CA TRP A 177 -13.55 6.70 18.06
C TRP A 177 -14.46 7.88 18.36
N ILE A 178 -14.43 8.90 17.50
CA ILE A 178 -15.31 10.06 17.54
C ILE A 178 -15.80 10.45 16.14
N LEU A 179 -16.85 11.27 16.11
CA LEU A 179 -17.20 12.07 14.94
C LEU A 179 -16.77 13.52 15.19
N GLY A 180 -15.77 14.02 14.46
CA GLY A 180 -15.39 15.42 14.54
C GLY A 180 -13.89 15.68 14.53
N ASN A 181 -13.50 16.91 14.86
CA ASN A 181 -12.13 17.40 14.67
C ASN A 181 -11.32 17.46 15.98
N THR A 182 -11.89 16.99 17.08
CA THR A 182 -11.23 17.02 18.39
C THR A 182 -10.23 15.88 18.49
N TRP A 183 -8.96 16.17 18.68
CA TRP A 183 -7.90 15.15 18.63
C TRP A 183 -7.42 14.68 20.01
N PHE A 184 -7.81 15.37 21.09
CA PHE A 184 -7.45 15.01 22.46
C PHE A 184 -8.56 15.31 23.45
N SER A 185 -8.79 14.37 24.37
CA SER A 185 -9.72 14.53 25.49
C SER A 185 -8.94 14.82 26.77
N TRP A 186 -8.90 16.08 27.21
CA TRP A 186 -8.26 16.47 28.47
C TRP A 186 -8.88 15.80 29.70
N LYS A 187 -10.19 15.50 29.65
CA LYS A 187 -10.91 14.82 30.73
C LYS A 187 -10.46 13.37 30.90
N LYS A 188 -10.08 12.70 29.81
CA LYS A 188 -9.65 11.29 29.80
C LYS A 188 -8.14 11.12 29.66
N GLY A 189 -7.41 12.15 29.26
CA GLY A 189 -5.98 12.09 28.98
C GLY A 189 -5.60 11.25 27.75
N VAL A 190 -6.52 11.09 26.79
CA VAL A 190 -6.36 10.18 25.64
C VAL A 190 -6.53 10.91 24.31
N TRP A 191 -5.86 10.39 23.28
CA TRP A 191 -6.05 10.79 21.88
C TRP A 191 -7.39 10.26 21.36
N LEU A 192 -8.01 11.03 20.46
CA LEU A 192 -9.30 10.69 19.85
C LEU A 192 -9.11 10.49 18.36
N THR A 193 -9.79 9.49 17.80
CA THR A 193 -9.61 9.04 16.43
C THR A 193 -10.84 9.37 15.60
N ASP A 194 -10.67 10.14 14.52
CA ASP A 194 -11.76 10.54 13.62
C ASP A 194 -12.20 9.33 12.77
N LEU A 195 -13.36 8.76 13.11
CA LEU A 195 -13.86 7.56 12.45
C LEU A 195 -14.06 7.77 10.95
N VAL A 196 -14.53 8.94 10.53
CA VAL A 196 -14.80 9.21 9.10
C VAL A 196 -13.51 9.17 8.30
N HIS A 197 -12.44 9.73 8.86
CA HIS A 197 -11.13 9.76 8.20
C HIS A 197 -10.57 8.35 8.01
N VAL A 198 -10.48 7.58 9.10
CA VAL A 198 -9.92 6.21 9.05
C VAL A 198 -10.80 5.32 8.18
N ALA A 199 -12.13 5.38 8.34
CA ALA A 199 -13.03 4.59 7.50
C ALA A 199 -12.89 4.94 6.02
N ALA A 200 -12.73 6.22 5.67
CA ALA A 200 -12.53 6.59 4.27
C ALA A 200 -11.20 6.05 3.71
N HIS A 201 -10.14 5.97 4.52
CA HIS A 201 -8.88 5.31 4.15
C HIS A 201 -9.09 3.81 3.88
N GLU A 202 -9.67 3.10 4.84
CA GLU A 202 -9.89 1.65 4.73
C GLU A 202 -10.84 1.28 3.59
N ILE A 203 -11.88 2.09 3.35
CA ILE A 203 -12.76 1.91 2.18
C ILE A 203 -11.95 2.06 0.89
N GLY A 204 -10.93 2.92 0.84
CA GLY A 204 -10.03 2.99 -0.31
C GLY A 204 -9.34 1.65 -0.57
N HIS A 205 -8.81 0.99 0.46
CA HIS A 205 -8.28 -0.38 0.37
C HIS A 205 -9.34 -1.38 -0.07
N ALA A 206 -10.53 -1.35 0.52
CA ALA A 206 -11.65 -2.21 0.13
C ALA A 206 -12.16 -1.96 -1.30
N LEU A 207 -11.84 -0.81 -1.90
CA LEU A 207 -12.07 -0.50 -3.32
C LEU A 207 -10.88 -0.89 -4.21
N GLY A 208 -9.78 -1.41 -3.67
CA GLY A 208 -8.61 -1.86 -4.45
C GLY A 208 -7.46 -0.85 -4.51
N LEU A 209 -7.54 0.24 -3.73
CA LEU A 209 -6.51 1.27 -3.70
C LEU A 209 -5.42 0.92 -2.67
N MET A 210 -4.14 0.98 -3.03
CA MET A 210 -3.02 0.74 -2.10
C MET A 210 -2.68 1.96 -1.20
N HIS A 211 -1.52 2.01 -0.57
CA HIS A 211 -1.05 3.27 0.04
C HIS A 211 -0.51 4.23 -1.04
N SER A 212 -0.77 5.53 -0.88
CA SER A 212 -0.16 6.61 -1.66
C SER A 212 1.14 7.09 -1.02
N LEU A 213 2.10 7.51 -1.85
CA LEU A 213 3.32 8.18 -1.42
C LEU A 213 3.14 9.70 -1.27
N ASN A 214 2.01 10.24 -1.70
CA ASN A 214 1.70 11.65 -1.51
C ASN A 214 1.25 11.87 -0.06
N SER A 215 2.03 12.61 0.73
CA SER A 215 1.70 12.92 2.13
C SER A 215 0.41 13.74 2.33
N ASN A 216 -0.15 14.30 1.25
CA ASN A 216 -1.44 14.99 1.27
C ASN A 216 -2.61 14.10 0.84
N ALA A 217 -2.37 12.83 0.50
CA ALA A 217 -3.40 11.87 0.16
C ALA A 217 -4.07 11.32 1.43
N LEU A 218 -5.38 11.10 1.37
CA LEU A 218 -6.12 10.29 2.33
C LEU A 218 -5.54 8.88 2.41
N MET A 219 -5.12 8.29 1.29
CA MET A 219 -4.51 6.96 1.23
C MET A 219 -3.02 6.94 1.64
N HIS A 220 -2.49 8.00 2.24
CA HIS A 220 -1.13 7.99 2.76
C HIS A 220 -1.04 7.15 4.03
N ILE A 221 0.05 6.41 4.23
CA ILE A 221 0.25 5.52 5.39
C ILE A 221 0.15 6.24 6.76
N ASN A 222 0.50 7.53 6.81
CA ASN A 222 0.39 8.37 8.01
C ASN A 222 -0.79 9.34 7.95
N ALA A 223 -1.78 9.12 7.07
CA ALA A 223 -2.86 10.07 6.84
C ALA A 223 -3.65 10.39 8.11
N THR A 224 -3.78 9.41 9.02
CA THR A 224 -4.52 9.51 10.27
C THR A 224 -4.00 10.60 11.22
N LEU A 225 -2.74 11.02 11.06
CA LEU A 225 -2.12 12.14 11.80
C LEU A 225 -2.32 13.51 11.16
N THR A 226 -2.84 13.56 9.93
CA THR A 226 -2.88 14.79 9.11
C THR A 226 -4.23 15.49 9.09
N GLY A 227 -5.29 14.84 9.61
CA GLY A 227 -6.64 15.41 9.73
C GLY A 227 -7.29 15.77 8.38
N LYS A 228 -6.88 15.12 7.28
CA LYS A 228 -7.37 15.43 5.92
C LYS A 228 -8.75 14.84 5.69
N LYS A 229 -9.72 15.66 5.30
CA LYS A 229 -11.13 15.21 5.15
C LYS A 229 -11.61 15.10 3.71
N LEU A 230 -10.71 15.27 2.75
CA LEU A 230 -11.05 15.33 1.33
C LEU A 230 -10.24 14.29 0.56
N ILE A 231 -10.90 13.63 -0.39
CA ILE A 231 -10.25 12.78 -1.38
C ILE A 231 -9.30 13.66 -2.21
N SER A 232 -8.02 13.29 -2.26
CA SER A 232 -7.03 14.04 -3.04
C SER A 232 -7.09 13.65 -4.51
N GLN A 233 -6.36 14.41 -5.33
CA GLN A 233 -6.29 14.13 -6.75
C GLN A 233 -5.65 12.77 -7.06
N ASP A 234 -4.78 12.26 -6.18
CA ASP A 234 -4.09 10.97 -6.36
C ASP A 234 -5.06 9.79 -6.26
N GLU A 235 -5.97 9.79 -5.28
CA GLU A 235 -7.02 8.79 -5.16
C GLU A 235 -7.99 8.85 -6.33
N ILE A 236 -8.38 10.04 -6.79
CA ILE A 236 -9.24 10.21 -7.96
C ILE A 236 -8.60 9.56 -9.19
N TRP A 237 -7.29 9.69 -9.35
CA TRP A 237 -6.57 9.02 -10.43
C TRP A 237 -6.50 7.51 -10.25
N GLY A 238 -6.26 7.03 -9.01
CA GLY A 238 -6.27 5.61 -8.68
C GLY A 238 -7.62 4.97 -9.02
N ILE A 239 -8.71 5.54 -8.50
CA ILE A 239 -10.06 4.99 -8.68
C ILE A 239 -10.49 5.04 -10.15
N PHE A 240 -10.21 6.14 -10.88
CA PHE A 240 -10.53 6.23 -12.31
C PHE A 240 -9.75 5.22 -13.14
N ARG A 241 -8.55 4.86 -12.72
CA ARG A 241 -7.76 3.86 -13.42
C ARG A 241 -8.27 2.43 -13.21
N LEU A 242 -8.87 2.12 -12.06
CA LEU A 242 -9.48 0.81 -11.79
C LEU A 242 -10.88 0.68 -12.40
N TYR A 243 -11.68 1.74 -12.27
CA TYR A 243 -13.13 1.69 -12.42
C TYR A 243 -13.68 2.60 -13.51
N GLY A 244 -12.85 3.46 -14.10
CA GLY A 244 -13.31 4.53 -14.99
C GLY A 244 -13.88 5.72 -14.20
N CYS A 245 -14.37 6.71 -14.92
CA CYS A 245 -14.86 7.97 -14.37
C CYS A 245 -16.37 8.14 -14.56
N LYS A 246 -16.94 9.19 -13.98
CA LYS A 246 -18.37 9.53 -14.04
C LYS A 246 -18.58 10.92 -14.64
N ASP A 247 -19.65 11.08 -15.41
CA ASP A 247 -20.10 12.39 -15.87
C ASP A 247 -20.81 13.16 -14.75
N LYS A 248 -20.51 14.45 -14.65
CA LYS A 248 -21.12 15.34 -13.66
C LYS A 248 -22.54 15.75 -14.03
N TYR A 249 -22.86 15.80 -15.31
CA TYR A 249 -24.16 16.25 -15.81
C TYR A 249 -24.82 15.20 -16.70
N LEU A 250 -26.13 15.02 -16.54
CA LEU A 250 -26.92 14.11 -17.38
C LEU A 250 -26.91 14.52 -18.86
N VAL A 251 -26.72 15.82 -19.17
CA VAL A 251 -26.65 16.34 -20.55
C VAL A 251 -25.34 16.01 -21.28
N CYS A 252 -24.36 15.41 -20.60
CA CYS A 252 -23.05 15.08 -21.17
C CYS A 252 -23.15 14.23 -22.43
N ALA A 253 -24.06 13.24 -22.47
CA ALA A 253 -24.29 12.42 -23.65
C ALA A 253 -24.81 13.24 -24.85
N SER A 254 -25.67 14.23 -24.62
CA SER A 254 -26.17 15.12 -25.67
C SER A 254 -25.07 16.04 -26.19
N TRP A 255 -24.23 16.58 -25.30
CA TRP A 255 -23.09 17.41 -25.68
C TRP A 255 -22.03 16.63 -26.46
N ALA A 256 -21.76 15.38 -26.06
CA ALA A 256 -20.84 14.50 -26.78
C ALA A 256 -21.33 14.25 -28.22
N HIS A 257 -22.60 13.89 -28.42
CA HIS A 257 -23.19 13.72 -29.75
C HIS A 257 -23.15 14.99 -30.62
N LYS A 258 -23.20 16.18 -30.00
CA LYS A 258 -23.04 17.47 -30.70
C LYS A 258 -21.59 17.83 -31.02
N GLY A 259 -20.64 16.93 -30.80
CA GLY A 259 -19.22 17.15 -31.08
C GLY A 259 -18.50 18.02 -30.05
N TYR A 260 -19.02 18.13 -28.82
CA TYR A 260 -18.38 18.96 -27.79
C TYR A 260 -17.11 18.32 -27.24
N CYS A 261 -16.91 17.01 -27.44
CA CYS A 261 -15.67 16.33 -27.07
C CYS A 261 -14.45 16.96 -27.75
N ASP A 262 -14.59 17.38 -29.01
CA ASP A 262 -13.52 18.02 -29.77
C ASP A 262 -13.58 19.55 -29.64
N SER A 263 -14.73 20.14 -29.95
CA SER A 263 -14.91 21.61 -29.98
C SER A 263 -14.80 22.28 -28.61
N ARG A 264 -15.17 21.56 -27.53
CA ARG A 264 -15.15 22.05 -26.14
C ARG A 264 -14.42 21.09 -25.21
N ARG A 265 -13.32 20.51 -25.69
CA ARG A 265 -12.52 19.48 -24.98
C ARG A 265 -12.22 19.79 -23.52
N ARG A 266 -11.82 21.03 -23.17
CA ARG A 266 -11.52 21.41 -21.77
C ARG A 266 -12.75 21.31 -20.85
N LEU A 267 -13.91 21.74 -21.34
CA LEU A 267 -15.17 21.68 -20.60
C LEU A 267 -15.60 20.22 -20.42
N MET A 268 -15.58 19.45 -21.52
CA MET A 268 -15.95 18.04 -21.48
C MET A 268 -14.97 17.23 -20.60
N LYS A 269 -13.67 17.50 -20.59
CA LYS A 269 -12.72 16.86 -19.65
C LYS A 269 -13.04 17.12 -18.18
N LYS A 270 -13.57 18.31 -17.86
CA LYS A 270 -13.88 18.69 -16.47
C LYS A 270 -15.21 18.13 -15.99
N TYR A 271 -16.22 18.08 -16.86
CA TYR A 271 -17.60 17.82 -16.46
C TYR A 271 -18.21 16.56 -17.08
N CYS A 272 -17.68 16.11 -18.22
CA CYS A 272 -18.19 14.98 -18.98
C CYS A 272 -17.07 14.00 -19.41
N PRO A 273 -16.19 13.57 -18.49
CA PRO A 273 -15.04 12.76 -18.87
C PRO A 273 -15.43 11.33 -19.29
N TYR A 274 -16.60 10.81 -18.90
CA TYR A 274 -17.07 9.49 -19.29
C TYR A 274 -17.68 9.51 -20.70
N SER A 275 -18.61 10.44 -20.98
CA SER A 275 -19.25 10.58 -22.30
C SER A 275 -18.28 10.82 -23.46
N CYS A 276 -17.10 11.38 -23.19
CA CYS A 276 -16.06 11.66 -24.20
C CYS A 276 -14.84 10.74 -24.10
N ASP A 277 -14.90 9.67 -23.30
CA ASP A 277 -13.80 8.73 -23.07
C ASP A 277 -12.47 9.40 -22.65
N PHE A 278 -12.58 10.43 -21.81
CA PHE A 278 -11.45 11.15 -21.24
C PHE A 278 -10.97 10.57 -19.91
N CYS A 279 -11.63 9.54 -19.37
CA CYS A 279 -11.30 8.93 -18.08
C CYS A 279 -9.83 8.49 -17.97
N TYR A 280 -9.21 8.14 -19.09
CA TYR A 280 -7.84 7.61 -19.14
C TYR A 280 -6.82 8.59 -19.73
N ASP A 281 -7.26 9.80 -20.07
CA ASP A 281 -6.58 10.74 -20.97
C ASP A 281 -5.74 11.79 -20.18
N PHE A 282 -5.33 11.43 -18.97
CA PHE A 282 -4.66 12.27 -17.97
C PHE A 282 -3.18 12.56 -18.31
N PRO A 283 -2.57 13.63 -17.76
CA PRO A 283 -1.35 14.25 -18.27
C PRO A 283 -0.09 13.47 -17.85
N PHE A 284 0.03 12.24 -18.30
CA PHE A 284 1.32 11.65 -18.52
C PHE A 284 1.38 11.26 -19.99
N PRO A 285 2.03 12.07 -20.86
CA PRO A 285 2.71 11.43 -21.97
C PRO A 285 3.56 10.34 -21.33
N THR A 286 3.26 9.09 -21.66
CA THR A 286 4.14 7.96 -21.45
C THR A 286 5.44 8.25 -22.21
N LYS A 287 6.33 9.08 -21.64
CA LYS A 287 7.71 9.20 -22.11
C LYS A 287 8.22 7.78 -22.24
N GLN A 288 8.78 7.39 -23.37
CA GLN A 288 9.21 6.01 -23.58
C GLN A 288 10.06 5.52 -22.39
N PRO A 289 9.91 4.25 -21.96
CA PRO A 289 10.72 3.69 -20.89
C PRO A 289 12.19 3.96 -21.20
N THR A 290 12.87 4.75 -20.35
CA THR A 290 14.34 4.80 -20.40
C THR A 290 14.83 3.38 -20.19
N PRO A 291 15.66 2.83 -21.09
CA PRO A 291 16.15 1.47 -21.02
C PRO A 291 16.68 1.18 -19.61
N PRO A 292 16.42 -0.02 -19.05
CA PRO A 292 17.01 -0.40 -17.77
C PRO A 292 18.54 -0.23 -17.87
N PRO A 293 19.18 0.31 -16.83
CA PRO A 293 20.63 0.49 -16.85
C PRO A 293 21.31 -0.87 -17.09
N PRO A 294 22.42 -0.91 -17.86
CA PRO A 294 22.98 -2.13 -18.45
C PRO A 294 23.46 -3.21 -17.47
N ARG A 295 23.33 -3.02 -16.15
CA ARG A 295 23.70 -3.99 -15.10
C ARG A 295 22.61 -4.13 -14.05
N THR A 296 21.40 -4.51 -14.47
CA THR A 296 20.33 -4.87 -13.53
C THR A 296 20.39 -6.36 -13.19
N LYS A 297 20.61 -6.71 -11.91
CA LYS A 297 20.62 -8.10 -11.44
C LYS A 297 19.21 -8.57 -11.09
N VAL A 298 18.68 -9.59 -11.76
CA VAL A 298 17.40 -10.20 -11.36
C VAL A 298 17.63 -11.11 -10.15
N ARG A 299 16.76 -11.04 -9.13
CA ARG A 299 16.73 -11.97 -8.00
C ARG A 299 15.31 -12.54 -7.88
N LEU A 300 15.20 -13.84 -8.05
CA LEU A 300 14.00 -14.59 -7.70
C LEU A 300 14.09 -14.94 -6.22
N VAL A 301 13.06 -14.61 -5.46
CA VAL A 301 13.04 -14.78 -4.01
C VAL A 301 11.70 -15.36 -3.58
N PRO A 302 11.67 -16.42 -2.76
CA PRO A 302 10.44 -16.91 -2.16
C PRO A 302 9.76 -15.83 -1.30
N GLU A 303 8.43 -15.82 -1.29
CA GLU A 303 7.66 -14.90 -0.46
C GLU A 303 8.00 -15.05 1.04
N GLY A 304 7.93 -13.95 1.79
CA GLY A 304 8.29 -13.85 3.21
C GLY A 304 9.79 -13.78 3.51
N ARG A 305 10.69 -13.95 2.53
CA ARG A 305 12.14 -13.92 2.77
C ARG A 305 12.71 -12.51 2.83
N ASN A 306 13.56 -12.24 3.82
CA ASN A 306 14.30 -10.99 3.89
C ASN A 306 15.42 -10.94 2.83
N VAL A 307 15.44 -9.88 2.02
CA VAL A 307 16.39 -9.60 0.96
C VAL A 307 17.18 -8.35 1.31
N THR A 308 18.48 -8.51 1.53
CA THR A 308 19.40 -7.37 1.69
C THR A 308 20.11 -7.02 0.39
N LEU A 309 20.03 -5.75 0.00
CA LEU A 309 20.74 -5.14 -1.12
C LEU A 309 21.84 -4.24 -0.58
N ARG A 310 23.07 -4.42 -1.06
CA ARG A 310 24.22 -3.65 -0.60
C ARG A 310 24.73 -2.76 -1.73
N CYS A 311 24.84 -1.47 -1.46
CA CYS A 311 25.37 -0.52 -2.42
C CYS A 311 26.88 -0.36 -2.25
N GLY A 312 27.63 -1.05 -3.11
CA GLY A 312 29.05 -0.76 -3.39
C GLY A 312 29.97 -0.56 -2.18
N LYS A 313 30.34 -1.65 -1.47
CA LYS A 313 31.34 -1.64 -0.37
C LYS A 313 32.70 -0.99 -0.69
N LYS A 314 33.08 -0.85 -1.98
CA LYS A 314 34.36 -0.26 -2.40
C LYS A 314 34.33 1.27 -2.60
N ILE A 315 33.18 1.93 -2.40
CA ILE A 315 32.98 3.37 -2.70
C ILE A 315 32.56 4.18 -1.46
N THR A 316 32.18 3.54 -0.36
CA THR A 316 31.94 4.19 0.94
C THR A 316 33.18 4.96 1.45
N HIS A 317 34.39 4.55 1.06
CA HIS A 317 35.62 5.32 1.31
C HIS A 317 35.76 6.63 0.49
N LYS A 318 34.92 6.89 -0.52
CA LYS A 318 35.02 8.07 -1.41
C LYS A 318 34.12 9.27 -1.01
N LYS A 319 33.52 9.25 0.19
CA LYS A 319 32.68 10.36 0.73
C LYS A 319 31.49 10.75 -0.17
N GLY A 320 30.84 9.78 -0.82
CA GLY A 320 29.61 10.01 -1.59
C GLY A 320 28.37 9.68 -0.76
N LYS A 321 27.28 10.44 -0.94
CA LYS A 321 25.98 10.15 -0.32
C LYS A 321 25.23 9.11 -1.15
N VAL A 322 24.69 8.11 -0.47
CA VAL A 322 23.93 7.01 -1.08
C VAL A 322 22.47 7.41 -1.17
N TYR A 323 21.85 7.10 -2.30
CA TYR A 323 20.43 7.31 -2.56
C TYR A 323 19.85 6.02 -3.09
N TRP A 324 18.80 5.53 -2.42
CA TRP A 324 18.10 4.31 -2.82
C TRP A 324 16.83 4.68 -3.57
N TYR A 325 16.51 3.89 -4.59
CA TYR A 325 15.31 4.06 -5.38
C TYR A 325 14.60 2.72 -5.52
N LYS A 326 13.26 2.71 -5.47
CA LYS A 326 12.43 1.60 -5.96
C LYS A 326 11.68 2.12 -7.18
N ASP A 327 11.77 1.42 -8.30
CA ASP A 327 11.05 1.73 -9.53
C ASP A 327 11.24 3.18 -10.04
N LYS A 328 12.43 3.74 -9.78
CA LYS A 328 12.87 5.13 -10.07
C LYS A 328 12.36 6.20 -9.08
N GLU A 329 11.75 5.81 -7.97
CA GLU A 329 11.32 6.69 -6.89
C GLU A 329 12.30 6.63 -5.72
N LEU A 330 12.66 7.78 -5.15
CA LEU A 330 13.62 7.88 -4.06
C LEU A 330 13.01 7.31 -2.77
N LEU A 331 13.73 6.42 -2.11
CA LEU A 331 13.38 5.87 -0.80
C LEU A 331 14.07 6.74 0.27
N GLU A 332 13.28 7.44 1.08
CA GLU A 332 13.79 8.37 2.11
C GLU A 332 13.61 7.84 3.54
N TYR A 333 12.73 6.85 3.74
CA TYR A 333 12.33 6.34 5.06
C TYR A 333 12.40 4.82 5.16
N SER A 334 12.66 4.33 6.38
CA SER A 334 12.49 2.92 6.76
C SER A 334 11.07 2.68 7.27
N TYR A 335 10.54 1.51 6.98
CA TYR A 335 9.28 0.96 7.44
C TYR A 335 9.56 -0.32 8.25
N SER A 336 9.19 -0.30 9.53
CA SER A 336 9.43 -1.41 10.45
C SER A 336 8.80 -2.70 9.91
N GLY A 337 9.52 -3.82 9.98
CA GLY A 337 9.05 -5.12 9.49
C GLY A 337 8.93 -5.26 7.97
N TYR A 338 9.15 -4.21 7.18
CA TYR A 338 8.79 -4.21 5.75
C TYR A 338 9.92 -3.77 4.81
N LEU A 339 10.58 -2.64 5.12
CA LEU A 339 11.69 -2.08 4.35
C LEU A 339 12.61 -1.27 5.26
N SER A 340 13.88 -1.65 5.40
CA SER A 340 14.85 -0.92 6.21
C SER A 340 15.92 -0.30 5.31
N LEU A 341 16.07 1.02 5.39
CA LEU A 341 17.13 1.79 4.74
C LEU A 341 18.25 2.06 5.75
N ASN A 342 19.46 1.66 5.39
CA ASN A 342 20.70 2.09 6.04
C ASN A 342 21.61 2.75 4.98
N ASP A 343 22.63 3.49 5.43
CA ASP A 343 23.50 4.27 4.57
C ASP A 343 24.07 3.48 3.39
N ASP A 344 24.55 2.24 3.61
CA ASP A 344 25.21 1.43 2.58
C ASP A 344 24.41 0.19 2.15
N HIS A 345 23.29 -0.11 2.79
CA HIS A 345 22.46 -1.27 2.48
C HIS A 345 20.98 -1.04 2.77
N MET A 346 20.09 -1.67 2.00
CA MET A 346 18.68 -1.78 2.34
C MET A 346 18.28 -3.24 2.55
N SER A 347 17.26 -3.48 3.34
CA SER A 347 16.61 -4.79 3.51
C SER A 347 15.12 -4.67 3.24
N ILE A 348 14.52 -5.67 2.58
CA ILE A 348 13.08 -5.74 2.29
C ILE A 348 12.59 -7.17 2.57
N ILE A 349 11.32 -7.35 2.90
CA ILE A 349 10.69 -8.68 2.87
C ILE A 349 10.13 -8.93 1.47
N ALA A 350 10.53 -10.02 0.82
CA ALA A 350 10.00 -10.39 -0.49
C ALA A 350 8.52 -10.73 -0.37
N ASN A 351 7.68 -9.95 -1.03
CA ASN A 351 6.23 -10.16 -1.16
C ASN A 351 5.78 -9.46 -2.44
N ALA A 352 4.50 -9.58 -2.80
CA ALA A 352 3.96 -8.99 -4.03
C ALA A 352 4.15 -7.46 -4.09
N ILE A 353 4.29 -6.79 -2.94
CA ILE A 353 4.40 -5.34 -2.80
C ILE A 353 5.87 -4.87 -2.99
N ASN A 354 6.82 -5.68 -2.53
CA ASN A 354 8.26 -5.44 -2.60
C ASN A 354 8.92 -6.05 -3.84
N GLU A 355 8.14 -6.62 -4.76
CA GLU A 355 8.60 -6.88 -6.13
C GLU A 355 8.86 -5.56 -6.86
N GLY A 356 9.93 -5.50 -7.67
CA GLY A 356 10.27 -4.30 -8.44
C GLY A 356 11.76 -4.05 -8.64
N LEU A 357 12.06 -2.92 -9.30
CA LEU A 357 13.41 -2.51 -9.65
C LEU A 357 14.01 -1.60 -8.58
N TYR A 358 14.88 -2.13 -7.75
CA TYR A 358 15.64 -1.35 -6.78
C TYR A 358 16.92 -0.83 -7.40
N THR A 359 17.22 0.45 -7.22
CA THR A 359 18.43 1.08 -7.75
C THR A 359 19.12 1.89 -6.65
N CYS A 360 20.39 1.62 -6.43
CA CYS A 360 21.24 2.50 -5.65
C CYS A 360 22.00 3.46 -6.57
N ILE A 361 22.04 4.74 -6.22
CA ILE A 361 22.87 5.76 -6.84
C ILE A 361 23.77 6.38 -5.78
N VAL A 362 25.08 6.35 -5.97
CA VAL A 362 26.02 7.09 -5.11
C VAL A 362 26.37 8.39 -5.81
N LYS A 363 26.07 9.53 -5.17
CA LYS A 363 26.39 10.87 -5.69
C LYS A 363 27.40 11.57 -4.81
N LYS A 364 28.24 12.41 -5.41
CA LYS A 364 29.08 13.38 -4.70
C LYS A 364 28.91 14.73 -5.37
N ARG A 365 28.33 15.68 -4.63
CA ARG A 365 27.75 16.91 -5.21
C ARG A 365 26.72 16.49 -6.28
N ASP A 366 26.91 16.87 -7.54
CA ASP A 366 26.01 16.51 -8.64
C ASP A 366 26.53 15.40 -9.57
N GLN A 367 27.70 14.82 -9.27
CA GLN A 367 28.24 13.74 -10.09
C GLN A 367 27.78 12.37 -9.57
N ILE A 368 27.19 11.57 -10.46
CA ILE A 368 26.87 10.16 -10.20
C ILE A 368 28.17 9.35 -10.27
N LEU A 369 28.60 8.82 -9.13
CA LEU A 369 29.80 7.98 -9.03
C LEU A 369 29.52 6.54 -9.47
N THR A 370 28.35 6.02 -9.13
CA THR A 370 27.96 4.65 -9.49
C THR A 370 26.46 4.46 -9.43
N THR A 371 25.98 3.44 -10.14
CA THR A 371 24.59 3.01 -10.14
C THR A 371 24.54 1.49 -10.14
N TYR A 372 23.84 0.91 -9.16
CA TYR A 372 23.60 -0.52 -9.06
C TYR A 372 22.11 -0.78 -9.08
N SER A 373 21.65 -1.73 -9.88
CA SER A 373 20.23 -2.06 -9.96
C SER A 373 19.97 -3.55 -9.74
N TRP A 374 18.87 -3.84 -9.04
CA TRP A 374 18.37 -5.18 -8.76
C TRP A 374 16.88 -5.25 -9.10
N ASN A 375 16.46 -6.26 -9.84
CA ASN A 375 15.06 -6.53 -10.10
C ASN A 375 14.62 -7.69 -9.22
N ILE A 376 13.90 -7.41 -8.15
CA ILE A 376 13.41 -8.42 -7.21
C ILE A 376 12.09 -8.93 -7.75
N ARG A 377 11.98 -10.26 -7.86
CA ARG A 377 10.78 -10.95 -8.34
C ARG A 377 10.46 -12.09 -7.40
N LEU A 378 9.18 -12.37 -7.21
CA LEU A 378 8.78 -13.55 -6.45
C LEU A 378 9.08 -14.82 -7.24
N GLN A 379 9.61 -15.82 -6.54
CA GLN A 379 9.72 -17.17 -7.07
C GLN A 379 8.35 -17.83 -6.93
N MET A 380 7.70 -18.11 -8.06
CA MET A 380 6.47 -18.87 -8.14
C MET A 380 6.68 -20.33 -7.73
#